data_AF-A0A0K1EMD7-F1
#
_entry.id   AF-A0A0K1EMD7-F1
#
_cell.length_a   1.000
_cell.length_b   1.000
_cell.length_c   1.000
_cell.angle_alpha   90.00
_cell.angle_beta   90.00
_cell.angle_gamma   90.00
#
_symmetry.space_group_name_H-M   'P 1'
#
loop_
_entity.id
_entity.type
_entity.pdbx_description
1 polymer ?
#
loop_
_entity_poly.entity_id
_entity_poly.type
_entity_poly.pdbx_seq_one_letter_code
_entity_poly.pdbx_strand_id
1 'polypeptide(L)'
;MAKSDSRKKRPGDDEPVDAKTSSEERDADTEATDETSETADEASETADEASENDADEASEEKAKAPAREGRARAKGRPTPRALPPPPLPVQGGALGKSLLLFVLIIGGLAAAFAIFGQETGGRGAVAWKPGSKTQVEITLVASDKRDLSCWSPQEQNERHCGFEAPAKPWSKGDPNDDKLLLRPYTTVDGVQFLAAGVWSDPALAGNLPLGRFSVKCTFNVEGSFKRPSVRWSSEGSWLDQTNDWMTGHVSGCRLIGATP
;
A
#
# COMPACT_ATOMS: atom_id res chain seq x y z
N MET A 1 56.48 -47.88 -0.08
CA MET A 1 56.69 -49.36 -0.17
C MET A 1 56.77 -49.84 1.28
N ALA A 2 55.94 -50.70 1.87
CA ALA A 2 55.14 -51.79 1.35
C ALA A 2 53.80 -51.96 2.12
N LYS A 3 52.85 -52.58 1.42
CA LYS A 3 51.50 -53.02 1.81
C LYS A 3 51.51 -54.11 2.88
N SER A 4 50.41 -54.22 3.64
CA SER A 4 49.77 -55.52 3.96
C SER A 4 48.33 -55.34 4.50
N ASP A 5 47.36 -55.53 3.59
CA ASP A 5 46.17 -56.41 3.68
C ASP A 5 46.31 -57.62 4.66
N SER A 6 45.31 -58.32 5.21
CA SER A 6 43.87 -58.52 4.94
C SER A 6 43.32 -59.52 6.00
N ARG A 7 42.01 -59.48 6.32
CA ARG A 7 41.04 -60.60 6.62
C ARG A 7 39.89 -60.06 7.49
N LYS A 8 38.61 -60.01 7.08
CA LYS A 8 37.66 -60.98 6.48
C LYS A 8 37.07 -61.98 7.49
N LYS A 9 35.83 -61.73 7.95
CA LYS A 9 34.78 -62.75 8.14
C LYS A 9 33.36 -62.12 8.13
N ARG A 10 32.56 -62.51 7.13
CA ARG A 10 31.07 -62.42 7.03
C ARG A 10 30.45 -63.62 7.82
N PRO A 11 29.16 -64.01 7.70
CA PRO A 11 27.91 -63.36 7.25
C PRO A 11 26.76 -63.52 8.28
N GLY A 12 25.58 -62.99 7.97
CA GLY A 12 24.33 -63.27 8.69
C GLY A 12 23.11 -62.95 7.82
N ASP A 13 22.88 -63.80 6.82
CA ASP A 13 21.56 -64.15 6.28
C ASP A 13 21.06 -65.32 7.18
N ASP A 14 19.80 -65.45 7.62
CA ASP A 14 18.63 -65.92 6.88
C ASP A 14 17.39 -65.79 7.80
N GLU A 15 16.24 -65.28 7.33
CA GLU A 15 15.09 -66.11 6.91
C GLU A 15 13.82 -65.26 6.57
N PRO A 16 12.92 -65.81 5.72
CA PRO A 16 11.88 -65.11 4.98
C PRO A 16 10.47 -65.31 5.57
N VAL A 17 9.46 -64.57 5.10
CA VAL A 17 8.23 -65.17 4.54
C VAL A 17 7.30 -64.15 3.85
N ASP A 18 6.89 -64.58 2.66
CA ASP A 18 5.57 -64.47 2.02
C ASP A 18 5.15 -63.23 1.22
N ALA A 19 5.19 -63.50 -0.09
CA ALA A 19 4.51 -62.85 -1.19
C ALA A 19 2.97 -62.95 -1.10
N LYS A 20 2.31 -61.89 -1.59
CA LYS A 20 1.11 -62.08 -2.42
C LYS A 20 1.00 -60.98 -3.48
N THR A 21 1.10 -61.47 -4.70
CA THR A 21 0.79 -60.91 -6.01
C THR A 21 -0.64 -60.37 -6.12
N SER A 22 -0.81 -59.22 -6.77
CA SER A 22 -1.89 -59.01 -7.74
C SER A 22 -1.49 -57.89 -8.70
N SER A 23 -1.17 -58.35 -9.91
CA SER A 23 -1.13 -57.64 -11.17
C SER A 23 -2.48 -57.04 -11.55
N GLU A 24 -2.51 -55.82 -12.07
CA GLU A 24 -3.46 -55.41 -13.09
C GLU A 24 -2.85 -54.28 -13.94
N GLU A 25 -2.41 -54.66 -15.14
CA GLU A 25 -2.08 -53.82 -16.28
C GLU A 25 -3.38 -53.19 -16.83
N ARG A 26 -3.34 -51.90 -17.19
CA ARG A 26 -4.21 -51.33 -18.22
C ARG A 26 -3.44 -50.31 -19.03
N ASP A 27 -2.93 -50.79 -20.16
CA ASP A 27 -2.72 -50.00 -21.36
C ASP A 27 -4.08 -49.61 -21.96
N ALA A 28 -4.21 -48.35 -22.38
CA ALA A 28 -5.15 -47.96 -23.42
C ALA A 28 -4.66 -46.66 -24.05
N ASP A 29 -4.18 -46.82 -25.28
CA ASP A 29 -3.93 -45.82 -26.30
C ASP A 29 -5.02 -44.74 -26.39
N THR A 30 -4.63 -43.50 -26.65
CA THR A 30 -5.45 -42.63 -27.51
C THR A 30 -4.54 -41.75 -28.36
N GLU A 31 -4.80 -41.87 -29.65
CA GLU A 31 -4.11 -41.33 -30.79
C GLU A 31 -4.05 -39.80 -30.85
N ALA A 32 -3.02 -39.39 -31.59
CA ALA A 32 -2.88 -38.17 -32.36
C ALA A 32 -4.19 -37.48 -32.76
N THR A 33 -4.24 -36.17 -32.55
CA THR A 33 -4.81 -35.26 -33.55
C THR A 33 -3.76 -34.23 -33.94
N ASP A 34 -3.54 -34.29 -35.25
CA ASP A 34 -2.66 -33.54 -36.11
C ASP A 34 -3.40 -32.28 -36.60
N GLU A 35 -2.62 -31.24 -36.90
CA GLU A 35 -2.95 -30.11 -37.79
C GLU A 35 -4.13 -29.18 -37.44
N THR A 36 -3.80 -27.89 -37.24
CA THR A 36 -4.07 -26.79 -38.20
C THR A 36 -4.08 -25.45 -37.45
N SER A 37 -3.14 -24.55 -37.75
CA SER A 37 -3.47 -23.14 -37.94
C SER A 37 -2.25 -22.41 -38.46
N GLU A 38 -2.40 -22.02 -39.71
CA GLU A 38 -1.51 -21.26 -40.56
C GLU A 38 -1.07 -19.91 -39.98
N THR A 39 0.10 -19.52 -40.43
CA THR A 39 0.61 -18.16 -40.54
C THR A 39 -0.40 -17.20 -41.20
N ALA A 40 -0.61 -16.03 -40.59
CA ALA A 40 -1.02 -14.83 -41.30
C ALA A 40 -0.30 -13.61 -40.70
N ASP A 41 0.83 -13.27 -41.33
CA ASP A 41 1.27 -11.89 -41.46
C ASP A 41 0.19 -11.13 -42.25
N GLU A 42 -0.42 -10.11 -41.65
CA GLU A 42 -0.99 -9.01 -42.44
C GLU A 42 -0.73 -7.69 -41.71
N ALA A 43 0.22 -6.94 -42.28
CA ALA A 43 0.36 -5.52 -42.09
C ALA A 43 -0.53 -4.82 -43.13
N SER A 44 -1.43 -3.92 -42.71
CA SER A 44 -1.90 -2.80 -43.54
C SER A 44 -2.69 -1.79 -42.70
N GLU A 45 -2.08 -0.61 -42.58
CA GLU A 45 -2.65 0.72 -42.84
C GLU A 45 -3.85 1.26 -42.03
N THR A 46 -3.49 2.24 -41.18
CA THR A 46 -3.98 3.63 -41.19
C THR A 46 -5.39 3.91 -41.71
N ALA A 47 -6.25 4.40 -40.81
CA ALA A 47 -7.19 5.46 -41.14
C ALA A 47 -7.32 6.41 -39.94
N ASP A 48 -6.91 7.64 -40.20
CA ASP A 48 -7.24 8.87 -39.50
C ASP A 48 -8.68 8.90 -38.96
N GLU A 49 -8.85 9.35 -37.72
CA GLU A 49 -9.85 10.38 -37.44
C GLU A 49 -9.28 11.35 -36.40
N ALA A 50 -8.72 12.44 -36.93
CA ALA A 50 -8.66 13.71 -36.24
C ALA A 50 -10.09 14.25 -36.09
N SER A 51 -10.47 14.56 -34.85
CA SER A 51 -11.49 15.57 -34.58
C SER A 51 -10.95 16.49 -33.50
N GLU A 52 -10.20 17.48 -33.95
CA GLU A 52 -10.24 18.81 -33.36
C GLU A 52 -11.70 19.28 -33.37
N ASN A 53 -12.20 19.76 -32.23
CA ASN A 53 -12.71 21.13 -32.17
C ASN A 53 -13.31 21.45 -30.80
N ASP A 54 -12.76 22.55 -30.29
CA ASP A 54 -13.49 23.69 -29.74
C ASP A 54 -14.14 23.56 -28.36
N ALA A 55 -13.41 24.17 -27.42
CA ALA A 55 -13.73 25.49 -26.90
C ALA A 55 -14.95 25.67 -26.00
N ASP A 56 -14.74 26.64 -25.10
CA ASP A 56 -15.72 27.37 -24.32
C ASP A 56 -16.34 26.59 -23.14
N GLU A 57 -16.53 27.16 -21.96
CA GLU A 57 -16.55 28.57 -21.59
C GLU A 57 -16.41 28.64 -20.07
N ALA A 58 -15.82 29.74 -19.61
CA ALA A 58 -15.93 30.19 -18.24
C ALA A 58 -17.40 30.34 -17.83
N SER A 59 -17.73 29.98 -16.59
CA SER A 59 -18.95 30.48 -15.95
C SER A 59 -18.59 31.09 -14.61
N GLU A 60 -18.33 32.39 -14.64
CA GLU A 60 -18.56 33.30 -13.53
C GLU A 60 -20.04 33.28 -13.10
N GLU A 61 -20.23 33.33 -11.80
CA GLU A 61 -21.12 34.26 -11.08
C GLU A 61 -22.54 34.49 -11.61
N LYS A 62 -23.55 34.01 -10.87
CA LYS A 62 -24.71 34.86 -10.56
C LYS A 62 -25.49 34.46 -9.31
N ALA A 63 -25.29 35.26 -8.27
CA ALA A 63 -26.17 35.37 -7.12
C ALA A 63 -27.61 35.74 -7.56
N LYS A 64 -28.61 35.05 -6.99
CA LYS A 64 -30.02 35.45 -7.06
C LYS A 64 -30.53 35.81 -5.66
N ALA A 65 -31.06 37.02 -5.60
CA ALA A 65 -31.45 37.78 -4.41
C ALA A 65 -32.63 37.19 -3.61
N PRO A 66 -32.81 37.62 -2.34
CA PRO A 66 -33.86 37.18 -1.43
C PRO A 66 -35.21 37.91 -1.62
N ALA A 67 -36.28 37.24 -1.18
CA ALA A 67 -37.65 37.71 -1.24
C ALA A 67 -38.00 38.69 -0.09
N ARG A 68 -38.75 39.72 -0.48
CA ARG A 68 -39.37 40.82 0.27
C ARG A 68 -40.27 40.38 1.44
N GLU A 69 -40.17 41.12 2.55
CA GLU A 69 -41.28 41.35 3.48
C GLU A 69 -41.46 42.84 3.81
N GLY A 70 -42.72 43.25 3.94
CA GLY A 70 -43.16 44.10 5.06
C GLY A 70 -42.96 45.61 4.96
N ARG A 71 -43.86 46.29 4.24
CA ARG A 71 -44.00 47.76 4.20
C ARG A 71 -44.78 48.27 5.42
N ALA A 72 -44.21 49.19 6.21
CA ALA A 72 -44.96 50.03 7.14
C ALA A 72 -44.82 51.52 6.75
N ARG A 73 -45.96 52.22 6.70
CA ARG A 73 -46.12 53.65 6.42
C ARG A 73 -45.81 54.48 7.66
N ALA A 74 -45.14 55.63 7.49
CA ALA A 74 -45.33 56.79 8.36
C ALA A 74 -45.15 58.10 7.58
N LYS A 75 -46.05 59.06 7.83
CA LYS A 75 -46.13 60.39 7.21
C LYS A 75 -45.31 61.41 8.02
N GLY A 76 -44.88 62.49 7.35
CA GLY A 76 -44.76 63.82 7.98
C GLY A 76 -43.38 64.48 7.92
N ARG A 77 -43.28 65.53 7.11
CA ARG A 77 -42.24 66.59 7.14
C ARG A 77 -42.49 67.48 8.38
N PRO A 78 -41.47 68.07 9.04
CA PRO A 78 -40.91 69.35 8.55
C PRO A 78 -39.40 69.56 8.83
N THR A 79 -38.80 70.48 8.07
CA THR A 79 -37.41 70.97 8.22
C THR A 79 -37.21 71.85 9.45
N PRO A 80 -36.06 71.74 10.15
CA PRO A 80 -35.39 72.93 10.67
C PRO A 80 -33.86 72.96 10.48
N ARG A 81 -33.40 74.16 10.15
CA ARG A 81 -32.10 74.83 10.38
C ARG A 81 -30.82 74.01 10.65
N ALA A 82 -29.81 74.35 9.85
CA ALA A 82 -28.40 74.02 10.04
C ALA A 82 -27.90 74.31 11.47
N LEU A 83 -27.41 73.25 12.12
CA LEU A 83 -26.51 73.31 13.27
C LEU A 83 -25.06 73.14 12.77
N PRO A 84 -24.07 73.81 13.38
CA PRO A 84 -22.66 73.65 13.02
C PRO A 84 -22.20 72.20 13.23
N PRO A 85 -21.27 71.69 12.40
CA PRO A 85 -20.80 70.33 12.50
C PRO A 85 -20.13 70.07 13.87
N PRO A 86 -20.37 68.92 14.51
CA PRO A 86 -19.62 68.54 15.69
C PRO A 86 -18.13 68.37 15.34
N PRO A 87 -17.19 68.69 16.25
CA PRO A 87 -15.78 68.46 16.03
C PRO A 87 -15.57 66.96 15.75
N LEU A 88 -14.98 66.66 14.60
CA LEU A 88 -14.61 65.31 14.21
C LEU A 88 -13.75 64.70 15.34
N PRO A 89 -14.14 63.57 15.94
CA PRO A 89 -13.26 62.87 16.85
C PRO A 89 -12.04 62.47 16.02
N VAL A 90 -10.87 62.97 16.44
CA VAL A 90 -9.59 62.62 15.83
C VAL A 90 -9.30 61.16 16.21
N GLN A 91 -9.95 60.22 15.53
CA GLN A 91 -9.69 58.77 15.64
C GLN A 91 -8.39 58.41 14.90
N GLY A 92 -7.33 59.19 15.12
CA GLY A 92 -6.00 58.93 14.60
C GLY A 92 -5.18 58.18 15.66
N GLY A 93 -5.33 56.86 15.74
CA GLY A 93 -4.41 56.07 16.56
C GLY A 93 -4.83 54.65 16.95
N ALA A 94 -6.07 54.24 16.69
CA ALA A 94 -6.56 52.91 17.11
C ALA A 94 -6.25 51.79 16.10
N LEU A 95 -6.12 52.09 14.80
CA LEU A 95 -5.88 51.08 13.75
C LEU A 95 -4.50 50.41 13.88
N GLY A 96 -3.46 51.17 14.26
CA GLY A 96 -2.10 50.62 14.39
C GLY A 96 -1.93 49.62 15.53
N LYS A 97 -2.66 49.82 16.64
CA LYS A 97 -2.60 48.91 17.80
C LYS A 97 -3.28 47.57 17.50
N SER A 98 -4.37 47.58 16.72
CA SER A 98 -5.06 46.36 16.32
C SER A 98 -4.23 45.51 15.35
N LEU A 99 -3.49 46.15 14.43
CA LEU A 99 -2.62 45.44 13.48
C LEU A 99 -1.43 44.79 14.18
N LEU A 100 -0.79 45.49 15.13
CA LEU A 100 0.32 44.95 15.90
C LEU A 100 -0.09 43.70 16.70
N LEU A 101 -1.26 43.74 17.35
CA LEU A 101 -1.77 42.64 18.15
C LEU A 101 -2.09 41.42 17.28
N PHE A 102 -2.66 41.64 16.09
CA PHE A 102 -2.92 40.59 15.11
C PHE A 102 -1.63 39.90 14.62
N VAL A 103 -0.58 40.67 14.30
CA VAL A 103 0.72 40.13 13.90
C VAL A 103 1.39 39.34 15.03
N LEU A 104 1.27 39.80 16.28
CA LEU A 104 1.81 39.07 17.44
C LEU A 104 1.06 37.76 17.69
N ILE A 105 -0.26 37.73 17.54
CA ILE A 105 -1.06 36.51 17.69
C ILE A 105 -0.74 35.53 16.56
N ILE A 106 -0.78 35.96 15.30
CA ILE A 106 -0.50 35.07 14.16
C ILE A 106 0.96 34.64 14.17
N GLY A 107 1.90 35.54 14.43
CA GLY A 107 3.31 35.21 14.55
C GLY A 107 3.59 34.25 15.71
N GLY A 108 2.95 34.45 16.86
CA GLY A 108 3.04 33.55 18.00
C GLY A 108 2.44 32.18 17.74
N LEU A 109 1.27 32.11 17.11
CA LEU A 109 0.66 30.84 16.70
C LEU A 109 1.49 30.13 15.63
N ALA A 110 1.99 30.85 14.62
CA ALA A 110 2.85 30.27 13.59
C ALA A 110 4.15 29.72 14.19
N ALA A 111 4.78 30.43 15.13
CA ALA A 111 5.94 29.93 15.85
C ALA A 111 5.59 28.71 16.72
N ALA A 112 4.44 28.73 17.41
CA ALA A 112 3.96 27.60 18.19
C ALA A 112 3.67 26.38 17.30
N PHE A 113 3.04 26.54 16.13
CA PHE A 113 2.86 25.46 15.17
C PHE A 113 4.16 25.00 14.52
N ALA A 114 5.15 25.88 14.34
CA ALA A 114 6.46 25.47 13.86
C ALA A 114 7.23 24.63 14.90
N ILE A 115 7.07 24.93 16.19
CA ILE A 115 7.74 24.22 17.29
C ILE A 115 6.97 22.95 17.69
N PHE A 116 5.66 23.06 17.88
CA PHE A 116 4.81 21.98 18.38
C PHE A 116 4.07 21.20 17.27
N GLY A 117 3.89 21.80 16.09
CA GLY A 117 3.31 21.10 14.94
C GLY A 117 4.28 20.12 14.27
N GLN A 118 5.56 20.13 14.65
CA GLN A 118 6.47 19.03 14.34
C GLN A 118 6.22 17.79 15.22
N GLU A 119 5.49 17.92 16.33
CA GLU A 119 5.22 16.82 17.27
C GLU A 119 3.83 16.19 17.10
N THR A 120 2.96 16.74 16.26
CA THR A 120 1.68 16.10 15.92
C THR A 120 1.91 14.95 14.93
N GLY A 121 2.20 13.75 15.44
CA GLY A 121 1.77 12.50 14.81
C GLY A 121 2.77 11.36 14.63
N GLY A 122 4.04 11.50 14.99
CA GLY A 122 5.03 10.45 14.75
C GLY A 122 5.30 9.60 15.97
N ARG A 123 4.64 8.44 16.13
CA ARG A 123 5.33 7.30 16.77
C ARG A 123 6.70 7.20 16.11
N GLY A 124 7.78 7.32 16.89
CA GLY A 124 9.12 7.70 16.44
C GLY A 124 9.45 7.26 15.02
N ALA A 125 9.81 8.22 14.15
CA ALA A 125 10.01 8.01 12.72
C ALA A 125 10.82 6.73 12.47
N VAL A 126 10.17 5.73 11.89
CA VAL A 126 10.79 4.46 11.56
C VAL A 126 11.93 4.73 10.58
N ALA A 127 13.15 4.33 10.96
CA ALA A 127 14.32 4.48 10.11
C ALA A 127 14.26 3.43 8.98
N TRP A 128 13.64 3.79 7.86
CA TRP A 128 13.54 2.94 6.67
C TRP A 128 14.83 2.98 5.85
N LYS A 129 15.90 2.34 6.33
CA LYS A 129 17.18 2.26 5.63
C LYS A 129 17.59 0.80 5.41
N PRO A 130 18.12 0.42 4.24
CA PRO A 130 18.67 -0.92 4.04
C PRO A 130 19.69 -1.28 5.13
N GLY A 131 19.60 -2.51 5.66
CA GLY A 131 20.42 -3.00 6.77
C GLY A 131 19.91 -2.65 8.17
N SER A 132 18.86 -1.82 8.29
CA SER A 132 18.28 -1.47 9.58
C SER A 132 17.28 -2.51 10.07
N LYS A 133 17.09 -2.55 11.39
CA LYS A 133 16.01 -3.30 12.05
C LYS A 133 15.11 -2.31 12.74
N THR A 134 13.81 -2.42 12.51
CA THR A 134 12.83 -1.53 13.10
C THR A 134 11.59 -2.28 13.56
N GLN A 135 10.93 -1.75 14.59
CA GLN A 135 9.63 -2.26 15.01
C GLN A 135 8.55 -1.64 14.12
N VAL A 136 7.74 -2.48 13.51
CA VAL A 136 6.58 -2.04 12.71
C VAL A 136 5.32 -2.65 13.30
N GLU A 137 4.24 -1.89 13.27
CA GLU A 137 2.90 -2.38 13.60
C GLU A 137 2.10 -2.45 12.31
N ILE A 138 1.69 -3.66 11.93
CA ILE A 138 1.05 -3.98 10.66
C ILE A 138 -0.42 -4.26 10.91
N THR A 139 -1.31 -3.64 10.15
CA THR A 139 -2.74 -3.96 10.17
C THR A 139 -3.04 -5.05 9.16
N LEU A 140 -3.72 -6.11 9.60
CA LEU A 140 -4.03 -7.32 8.83
C LEU A 140 -5.50 -7.72 8.98
N VAL A 141 -6.00 -8.45 7.98
CA VAL A 141 -7.18 -9.34 8.09
C VAL A 141 -6.77 -10.77 7.76
N ALA A 142 -7.49 -11.77 8.25
CA ALA A 142 -7.09 -13.17 8.05
C ALA A 142 -7.01 -13.58 6.55
N SER A 143 -7.80 -12.95 5.68
CA SER A 143 -7.80 -13.25 4.24
C SER A 143 -6.59 -12.68 3.50
N ASP A 144 -5.86 -11.73 4.09
CA ASP A 144 -4.65 -11.14 3.50
C ASP A 144 -3.59 -12.19 3.15
N LYS A 145 -3.60 -13.35 3.84
CA LYS A 145 -2.72 -14.49 3.53
C LYS A 145 -2.87 -15.01 2.10
N ARG A 146 -4.00 -14.79 1.43
CA ARG A 146 -4.23 -15.20 0.03
C ARG A 146 -4.51 -14.03 -0.90
N ASP A 147 -4.94 -12.90 -0.35
CA ASP A 147 -5.39 -11.75 -1.13
C ASP A 147 -4.25 -10.81 -1.52
N LEU A 148 -3.23 -10.69 -0.67
CA LEU A 148 -2.13 -9.75 -0.90
C LEU A 148 -1.10 -10.34 -1.87
N SER A 149 -0.79 -9.60 -2.93
CA SER A 149 0.31 -9.96 -3.83
C SER A 149 0.99 -8.72 -4.40
N CYS A 150 2.25 -8.85 -4.77
CA CYS A 150 2.93 -7.90 -5.63
C CYS A 150 3.40 -8.58 -6.92
N TRP A 151 3.72 -7.78 -7.93
CA TRP A 151 4.53 -8.21 -9.06
C TRP A 151 5.74 -7.28 -9.25
N SER A 152 6.88 -7.89 -9.59
CA SER A 152 8.12 -7.22 -9.97
C SER A 152 9.07 -8.25 -10.59
N PRO A 153 9.84 -7.89 -11.63
CA PRO A 153 10.87 -8.77 -12.18
C PRO A 153 12.13 -8.83 -11.30
N GLN A 154 12.19 -8.03 -10.23
CA GLN A 154 13.34 -7.95 -9.33
C GLN A 154 13.32 -9.09 -8.30
N GLU A 155 14.52 -9.56 -7.96
CA GLU A 155 14.78 -10.51 -6.89
C GLU A 155 15.80 -9.87 -5.95
N GLN A 156 15.62 -10.01 -4.64
CA GLN A 156 16.54 -9.45 -3.68
C GLN A 156 16.71 -10.38 -2.48
N ASN A 157 17.94 -10.82 -2.21
CA ASN A 157 18.25 -11.81 -1.16
C ASN A 157 17.34 -13.04 -1.23
N GLU A 158 17.15 -13.58 -2.44
CA GLU A 158 16.26 -14.73 -2.72
C GLU A 158 14.77 -14.46 -2.47
N ARG A 159 14.41 -13.22 -2.13
CA ARG A 159 13.01 -12.77 -1.97
C ARG A 159 12.49 -12.20 -3.27
N HIS A 160 11.23 -12.49 -3.54
CA HIS A 160 10.58 -12.11 -4.77
C HIS A 160 9.10 -11.82 -4.55
N CYS A 161 8.53 -11.05 -5.46
CA CYS A 161 7.09 -10.94 -5.56
C CYS A 161 6.47 -12.27 -6.02
N GLY A 162 5.19 -12.49 -5.75
CA GLY A 162 4.50 -13.71 -6.22
C GLY A 162 4.41 -13.81 -7.75
N PHE A 163 4.65 -12.69 -8.43
CA PHE A 163 4.52 -12.54 -9.87
C PHE A 163 5.72 -11.77 -10.44
N GLU A 164 6.21 -12.18 -11.60
CA GLU A 164 7.21 -11.44 -12.39
C GLU A 164 6.56 -10.31 -13.22
N ALA A 165 5.30 -10.52 -13.61
CA ALA A 165 4.46 -9.61 -14.39
C ALA A 165 2.98 -9.84 -14.02
N PRO A 166 2.04 -8.94 -14.35
CA PRO A 166 0.63 -9.02 -13.93
C PRO A 166 -0.06 -10.38 -14.12
N ALA A 167 0.29 -11.11 -15.18
CA ALA A 167 -0.27 -12.42 -15.52
C ALA A 167 0.77 -13.55 -15.50
N LYS A 168 1.98 -13.28 -14.98
CA LYS A 168 3.10 -14.24 -14.96
C LYS A 168 3.52 -14.51 -13.52
N PRO A 169 3.16 -15.67 -12.94
CA PRO A 169 3.65 -16.11 -11.65
C PRO A 169 5.18 -16.17 -11.62
N TRP A 170 5.75 -16.07 -10.43
CA TRP A 170 7.19 -16.24 -10.24
C TRP A 170 7.64 -17.64 -10.69
N SER A 171 8.68 -17.71 -11.53
CA SER A 171 9.08 -18.95 -12.21
C SER A 171 10.13 -19.77 -11.46
N LYS A 172 10.76 -19.22 -10.41
CA LYS A 172 11.88 -19.87 -9.71
C LYS A 172 11.50 -20.28 -8.30
N GLY A 173 11.70 -21.55 -7.95
CA GLY A 173 11.45 -22.06 -6.59
C GLY A 173 9.98 -22.26 -6.28
N ASP A 174 9.64 -22.35 -5.00
CA ASP A 174 8.24 -22.49 -4.55
C ASP A 174 7.56 -21.10 -4.49
N PRO A 175 6.56 -20.82 -5.34
CA PRO A 175 5.86 -19.55 -5.34
C PRO A 175 5.03 -19.31 -4.07
N ASN A 176 4.85 -20.33 -3.23
CA ASN A 176 4.07 -20.27 -1.99
C ASN A 176 4.92 -20.27 -0.72
N ASP A 177 6.25 -20.25 -0.82
CA ASP A 177 7.10 -20.13 0.36
C ASP A 177 7.01 -18.71 0.94
N ASP A 178 6.13 -18.53 1.93
CA ASP A 178 5.91 -17.25 2.61
C ASP A 178 7.21 -16.68 3.22
N LYS A 179 8.22 -17.50 3.49
CA LYS A 179 9.52 -17.02 3.97
C LYS A 179 10.30 -16.26 2.91
N LEU A 180 10.05 -16.46 1.63
CA LEU A 180 10.71 -15.79 0.51
C LEU A 180 9.76 -14.86 -0.26
N LEU A 181 8.47 -15.15 -0.20
CA LEU A 181 7.42 -14.42 -0.89
C LEU A 181 7.14 -13.06 -0.25
N LEU A 182 7.41 -12.00 -1.00
CA LEU A 182 7.09 -10.62 -0.64
C LEU A 182 5.61 -10.34 -0.90
N ARG A 183 4.98 -9.69 0.08
CA ARG A 183 3.61 -9.20 -0.02
C ARG A 183 3.53 -7.74 0.42
N PRO A 184 2.59 -6.96 -0.15
CA PRO A 184 2.37 -5.58 0.25
C PRO A 184 1.71 -5.53 1.63
N TYR A 185 2.18 -4.65 2.50
CA TYR A 185 1.58 -4.39 3.81
C TYR A 185 1.51 -2.90 4.09
N THR A 186 0.60 -2.54 4.99
CA THR A 186 0.44 -1.16 5.47
C THR A 186 0.64 -1.12 6.98
N THR A 187 1.47 -0.20 7.46
CA THR A 187 1.60 0.05 8.89
C THR A 187 0.38 0.80 9.43
N VAL A 188 0.18 0.79 10.75
CA VAL A 188 -0.86 1.60 11.41
C VAL A 188 -0.72 3.10 11.16
N ASP A 189 0.49 3.56 10.81
CA ASP A 189 0.78 4.96 10.48
C ASP A 189 0.67 5.25 8.97
N GLY A 190 0.15 4.29 8.18
CA GLY A 190 -0.13 4.46 6.75
C GLY A 190 1.06 4.25 5.82
N VAL A 191 2.19 3.74 6.32
CA VAL A 191 3.38 3.48 5.50
C VAL A 191 3.23 2.13 4.79
N GLN A 192 3.39 2.12 3.47
CA GLN A 192 3.30 0.92 2.65
C GLN A 192 4.70 0.37 2.36
N PHE A 193 4.85 -0.95 2.44
CA PHE A 193 6.13 -1.64 2.24
C PHE A 193 5.91 -3.10 1.82
N LEU A 194 6.96 -3.76 1.35
CA LEU A 194 6.97 -5.19 1.04
C LEU A 194 7.64 -5.97 2.16
N ALA A 195 7.02 -7.05 2.59
CA ALA A 195 7.64 -7.97 3.55
C ALA A 195 7.36 -9.43 3.22
N ALA A 196 8.32 -10.28 3.57
CA ALA A 196 8.17 -11.72 3.61
C ALA A 196 8.11 -12.23 5.06
N GLY A 197 7.58 -13.43 5.24
CA GLY A 197 7.61 -14.18 6.49
C GLY A 197 6.53 -13.81 7.51
N VAL A 198 5.59 -12.91 7.17
CA VAL A 198 4.50 -12.53 8.08
C VAL A 198 3.67 -13.76 8.45
N TRP A 199 3.21 -14.53 7.46
CA TRP A 199 2.28 -15.65 7.70
C TRP A 199 2.97 -16.95 8.13
N SER A 200 4.31 -16.97 8.06
CA SER A 200 5.17 -18.02 8.60
C SER A 200 5.50 -17.83 10.08
N ASP A 201 5.22 -16.65 10.66
CA ASP A 201 5.50 -16.39 12.06
C ASP A 201 4.55 -17.18 12.97
N PRO A 202 5.05 -17.85 14.02
CA PRO A 202 4.23 -18.67 14.90
C PRO A 202 3.12 -17.89 15.63
N ALA A 203 3.25 -16.58 15.80
CA ALA A 203 2.20 -15.75 16.38
C ALA A 203 0.93 -15.70 15.52
N LEU A 204 1.03 -16.09 14.24
CA LEU A 204 -0.07 -16.07 13.28
C LEU A 204 -0.59 -17.46 12.87
N ALA A 205 -0.06 -18.53 13.48
CA ALA A 205 -0.43 -19.91 13.14
C ALA A 205 -1.77 -20.40 13.76
N GLY A 206 -2.42 -19.58 14.60
CA GLY A 206 -3.60 -19.96 15.38
C GLY A 206 -4.91 -19.33 14.91
N ASN A 207 -5.89 -19.29 15.83
CA ASN A 207 -7.16 -18.59 15.61
C ASN A 207 -6.92 -17.07 15.60
N LEU A 208 -6.95 -16.49 14.42
CA LEU A 208 -6.85 -15.05 14.22
C LEU A 208 -8.21 -14.38 14.45
N PRO A 209 -8.24 -13.10 14.85
CA PRO A 209 -9.47 -12.32 14.88
C PRO A 209 -10.18 -12.34 13.52
N LEU A 210 -11.51 -12.44 13.53
CA LEU A 210 -12.33 -12.42 12.30
C LEU A 210 -12.29 -11.06 11.59
N GLY A 211 -12.10 -9.98 12.37
CA GLY A 211 -12.00 -8.62 11.86
C GLY A 211 -10.55 -8.20 11.58
N ARG A 212 -10.36 -6.89 11.43
CA ARG A 212 -9.02 -6.29 11.38
C ARG A 212 -8.30 -6.45 12.71
N PHE A 213 -7.03 -6.79 12.65
CA PHE A 213 -6.16 -6.88 13.82
C PHE A 213 -4.79 -6.31 13.49
N SER A 214 -4.02 -5.99 14.53
CA SER A 214 -2.66 -5.48 14.35
C SER A 214 -1.64 -6.39 15.00
N VAL A 215 -0.51 -6.55 14.31
CA VAL A 215 0.66 -7.28 14.79
C VAL A 215 1.86 -6.36 14.85
N LYS A 216 2.63 -6.47 15.93
CA LYS A 216 3.92 -5.78 16.06
C LYS A 216 5.04 -6.76 15.72
N CYS A 217 5.83 -6.43 14.70
CA CYS A 217 6.90 -7.27 14.20
C CYS A 217 8.22 -6.50 14.13
N THR A 218 9.33 -7.23 14.18
CA THR A 218 10.64 -6.67 13.84
C THR A 218 10.84 -6.79 12.33
N PHE A 219 10.85 -5.67 11.62
CA PHE A 219 11.16 -5.62 10.19
C PHE A 219 12.65 -5.40 9.98
N ASN A 220 13.28 -6.31 9.23
CA ASN A 220 14.67 -6.22 8.80
C ASN A 220 14.65 -5.69 7.37
N VAL A 221 15.03 -4.42 7.21
CA VAL A 221 15.01 -3.76 5.91
C VAL A 221 16.20 -4.28 5.11
N GLU A 222 15.93 -4.87 3.96
CA GLU A 222 16.97 -5.46 3.11
C GLU A 222 17.32 -4.54 1.94
N GLY A 223 16.34 -3.83 1.39
CA GLY A 223 16.54 -2.87 0.30
C GLY A 223 15.23 -2.26 -0.17
N SER A 224 15.13 -2.00 -1.47
CA SER A 224 13.95 -1.38 -2.08
C SER A 224 13.65 -1.96 -3.45
N PHE A 225 12.38 -2.20 -3.74
CA PHE A 225 11.91 -2.57 -5.07
C PHE A 225 11.51 -1.31 -5.83
N LYS A 226 11.99 -1.17 -7.07
CA LYS A 226 11.61 -0.03 -7.89
C LYS A 226 10.19 -0.17 -8.38
N ARG A 227 9.32 0.76 -7.98
CA ARG A 227 7.93 0.89 -8.45
C ARG A 227 7.23 -0.47 -8.61
N PRO A 228 7.12 -1.28 -7.54
CA PRO A 228 6.40 -2.54 -7.64
C PRO A 228 4.94 -2.25 -7.95
N SER A 229 4.24 -3.22 -8.51
CA SER A 229 2.79 -3.15 -8.58
C SER A 229 2.19 -4.13 -7.59
N VAL A 230 1.10 -3.73 -6.97
CA VAL A 230 0.51 -4.44 -5.84
C VAL A 230 -0.97 -4.66 -6.06
N ARG A 231 -1.51 -5.72 -5.46
CA ARG A 231 -2.95 -5.93 -5.34
C ARG A 231 -3.27 -6.28 -3.90
N TRP A 232 -4.40 -5.76 -3.44
CA TRP A 232 -4.90 -5.96 -2.08
C TRP A 232 -6.02 -7.00 -2.00
N SER A 233 -6.40 -7.56 -3.15
CA SER A 233 -7.38 -8.62 -3.31
C SER A 233 -6.90 -9.55 -4.43
N SER A 234 -7.17 -10.84 -4.29
CA SER A 234 -6.86 -11.85 -5.30
C SER A 234 -7.60 -11.59 -6.63
N GLU A 235 -8.81 -11.00 -6.56
CA GLU A 235 -9.63 -10.58 -7.70
C GLU A 235 -9.49 -9.08 -8.04
N GLY A 236 -8.69 -8.35 -7.26
CA GLY A 236 -8.49 -6.91 -7.43
C GLY A 236 -7.58 -6.57 -8.60
N SER A 237 -7.71 -5.34 -9.11
CA SER A 237 -6.80 -4.78 -10.10
C SER A 237 -5.41 -4.58 -9.51
N TRP A 238 -4.40 -4.67 -10.39
CA TRP A 238 -3.04 -4.26 -10.09
C TRP A 238 -2.94 -2.74 -9.96
N LEU A 239 -2.22 -2.28 -8.96
CA LEU A 239 -1.97 -0.88 -8.66
C LEU A 239 -0.47 -0.60 -8.79
N ASP A 240 -0.08 0.00 -9.91
CA ASP A 240 1.29 0.43 -10.17
C ASP A 240 1.70 1.53 -9.19
N GLN A 241 2.80 1.30 -8.48
CA GLN A 241 3.32 2.29 -7.53
C GLN A 241 4.24 3.26 -8.24
N THR A 242 4.09 4.55 -7.94
CA THR A 242 4.99 5.59 -8.46
C THR A 242 6.31 5.66 -7.71
N ASN A 243 6.31 5.19 -6.46
CA ASN A 243 7.45 5.27 -5.55
C ASN A 243 8.11 3.89 -5.39
N ASP A 244 9.39 3.92 -5.06
CA ASP A 244 10.11 2.72 -4.64
C ASP A 244 9.63 2.32 -3.24
N TRP A 245 9.43 1.03 -3.03
CA TRP A 245 8.97 0.49 -1.75
C TRP A 245 10.10 -0.24 -1.07
N MET A 246 10.20 -0.06 0.25
CA MET A 246 11.15 -0.82 1.06
C MET A 246 10.74 -2.29 1.10
N THR A 247 11.74 -3.16 1.05
CA THR A 247 11.56 -4.61 1.08
C THR A 247 12.41 -5.24 2.17
N GLY A 248 11.97 -6.39 2.68
CA GLY A 248 12.68 -7.13 3.71
C GLY A 248 11.85 -8.28 4.26
N HIS A 249 12.18 -8.69 5.48
CA HIS A 249 11.44 -9.73 6.19
C HIS A 249 11.10 -9.32 7.61
N VAL A 250 10.00 -9.86 8.08
CA VAL A 250 9.61 -9.72 9.48
C VAL A 250 10.04 -10.92 10.31
N SER A 251 10.22 -10.68 11.60
CA SER A 251 10.37 -11.74 12.60
C SER A 251 9.90 -11.28 13.97
N GLY A 252 9.60 -12.27 14.83
CA GLY A 252 9.24 -12.03 16.22
C GLY A 252 7.93 -11.25 16.34
N CYS A 253 6.95 -11.58 15.50
CA CYS A 253 5.65 -10.92 15.52
C CYS A 253 4.90 -11.21 16.81
N ARG A 254 4.08 -10.26 17.25
CA ARG A 254 3.17 -10.39 18.39
C ARG A 254 1.83 -9.76 18.06
N LEU A 255 0.75 -10.48 18.33
CA LEU A 255 -0.60 -9.95 18.23
C LEU A 255 -0.80 -8.85 19.29
N ILE A 256 -1.20 -7.66 18.85
CA ILE A 256 -1.45 -6.52 19.75
C ILE A 256 -2.93 -6.43 20.12
N GLY A 257 -3.83 -6.81 19.20
CA GLY A 257 -5.26 -6.88 19.45
C GLY A 257 -6.09 -6.63 18.19
N ALA A 258 -7.41 -6.66 18.36
CA ALA A 258 -8.34 -6.21 17.33
C ALA A 258 -8.22 -4.70 17.15
N THR A 259 -8.22 -4.24 15.89
CA THR A 259 -8.26 -2.82 15.56
C THR A 259 -9.74 -2.44 15.38
N PRO A 260 -10.21 -1.35 16.02
CA PRO A 260 -11.61 -0.92 15.90
C PRO A 260 -12.00 -0.53 14.48
#